data_AF-A0A4R9Q3M7-F1
#
_entry.id   AF-A0A4R9Q3M7-F1
#
_cell.length_a   1.000
_cell.length_b   1.000
_cell.length_c   1.000
_cell.angle_alpha   90.00
_cell.angle_beta   90.00
_cell.angle_gamma   90.00
#
_symmetry.space_group_name_H-M   'P 1'
#
loop_
_entity.id
_entity.type
_entity.pdbx_description
1 polymer ?
#
loop_
_entity_poly.entity_id
_entity_poly.type
_entity_poly.pdbx_seq_one_letter_code
_entity_poly.pdbx_strand_id
1 'polypeptide(L)'
;MAYSDPTYVIFDGDEDAWAYRFMKGWNASENVSFEFANAHDLDNMTGRAQDEDYVKRNLRNRMNGSSQVLVLIGEKTKNLFRFVRWEMELALDLGLPIIAANLNGSRQQDVSCPPIIRDKCVVHVPFKMKAIKHALANWPSEFHRLSNAQRGDGARSYGESTYRDLGL
;
A
#
# COMPACT_ATOMS: atom_id res chain seq x y z
N MET A 1 20.11 -2.90 10.45
CA MET A 1 19.32 -1.73 10.90
C MET A 1 17.88 -1.96 10.48
N ALA A 2 16.96 -2.09 11.44
CA ALA A 2 15.53 -2.15 11.15
C ALA A 2 15.04 -0.72 10.89
N TYR A 3 15.02 -0.31 9.62
CA TYR A 3 14.32 0.89 9.21
C TYR A 3 12.83 0.53 9.20
N SER A 4 12.15 0.81 10.31
CA SER A 4 10.69 0.63 10.42
C SER A 4 10.03 1.96 10.15
N ASP A 5 10.21 2.49 8.94
CA ASP A 5 9.47 3.68 8.55
C ASP A 5 7.97 3.33 8.56
N PRO A 6 7.13 4.14 9.24
CA PRO A 6 5.73 3.82 9.45
C PRO A 6 5.02 3.68 8.10
N THR A 7 4.35 2.55 7.90
CA THR A 7 3.67 2.20 6.65
C THR A 7 2.16 2.17 6.86
N TYR A 8 1.45 2.97 6.06
CA TYR A 8 0.00 2.92 6.03
C TYR A 8 -0.48 1.85 5.05
N VAL A 9 -1.39 0.96 5.46
CA VAL A 9 -1.91 -0.10 4.58
C VAL A 9 -3.36 0.17 4.19
N ILE A 10 -3.61 0.26 2.87
CA ILE A 10 -4.92 0.42 2.25
C ILE A 10 -5.34 -0.93 1.65
N PHE A 11 -6.54 -1.41 1.97
CA PHE A 11 -7.08 -2.65 1.42
C PHE A 11 -8.61 -2.68 1.50
N ASP A 12 -9.23 -3.56 0.72
CA ASP A 12 -10.66 -3.89 0.82
C ASP A 12 -10.92 -4.68 2.11
N GLY A 13 -11.61 -4.06 3.08
CA GLY A 13 -11.93 -4.67 4.37
C GLY A 13 -12.86 -5.89 4.27
N ASP A 14 -13.68 -5.97 3.23
CA ASP A 14 -14.66 -7.04 3.07
C ASP A 14 -14.04 -8.27 2.39
N GLU A 15 -13.29 -8.05 1.31
CA GLU A 15 -12.78 -9.15 0.46
C GLU A 15 -11.30 -9.47 0.69
N ASP A 16 -10.48 -8.48 1.07
CA ASP A 16 -9.02 -8.58 1.11
C ASP A 16 -8.45 -8.57 2.54
N ALA A 17 -9.29 -8.55 3.58
CA ALA A 17 -8.85 -8.56 4.98
C ALA A 17 -7.97 -9.77 5.35
N TRP A 18 -8.11 -10.88 4.64
CA TRP A 18 -7.24 -12.05 4.81
C TRP A 18 -5.78 -11.72 4.48
N ALA A 19 -5.52 -10.89 3.47
CA ALA A 19 -4.18 -10.53 3.02
C ALA A 19 -3.48 -9.72 4.12
N TYR A 20 -4.19 -8.74 4.69
CA TYR A 20 -3.71 -7.98 5.84
C TYR A 20 -3.42 -8.86 7.05
N ARG A 21 -4.30 -9.83 7.37
CA ARG A 21 -4.05 -10.80 8.46
C ARG A 21 -2.82 -11.66 8.20
N PHE A 22 -2.60 -12.07 6.95
CA PHE A 22 -1.43 -12.86 6.55
C PHE A 22 -0.13 -12.06 6.72
N MET A 23 -0.15 -10.78 6.33
CA MET A 23 0.96 -9.86 6.55
C MET A 23 1.30 -9.65 8.03
N LYS A 24 0.30 -9.58 8.91
CA LYS A 24 0.53 -9.56 10.37
C LYS A 24 1.24 -10.83 10.85
N GLY A 25 0.92 -11.99 10.27
CA GLY A 25 1.63 -13.24 10.55
C GLY A 25 3.12 -13.19 10.18
N TRP A 26 3.46 -12.59 9.04
CA TRP A 26 4.85 -12.41 8.62
C TRP A 26 5.68 -11.54 9.58
N ASN A 27 5.08 -10.50 10.15
CA ASN A 27 5.73 -9.65 11.16
C ASN A 27 6.15 -10.48 12.39
N ALA A 28 5.23 -11.34 12.86
CA ALA A 28 5.45 -12.18 14.02
C ALA A 28 6.46 -13.32 13.79
N SER A 29 6.61 -13.79 12.55
CA SER A 29 7.44 -14.96 12.25
C SER A 29 8.89 -14.66 11.86
N GLU A 30 9.21 -13.48 11.30
CA GLU A 30 10.55 -13.20 10.74
C GLU A 30 11.19 -11.85 11.15
N ASN A 31 10.80 -11.26 12.28
CA ASN A 31 11.33 -9.94 12.73
C ASN A 31 11.21 -8.85 11.64
N VAL A 32 10.17 -8.91 10.80
CA VAL A 32 9.95 -7.85 9.82
C VAL A 32 9.08 -6.80 10.47
N SER A 33 9.71 -5.74 10.99
CA SER A 33 9.05 -4.61 11.63
C SER A 33 8.14 -3.88 10.64
N PHE A 34 6.95 -4.41 10.45
CA PHE A 34 5.87 -3.73 9.76
C PHE A 34 5.06 -3.00 10.84
N GLU A 35 5.27 -1.70 10.98
CA GLU A 35 4.32 -0.86 11.70
C GLU A 35 3.07 -0.74 10.83
N PHE A 36 2.14 -1.68 11.02
CA PHE A 36 0.87 -1.69 10.34
C PHE A 36 -0.07 -0.69 11.01
N ALA A 37 -0.14 0.53 10.47
CA ALA A 37 -1.18 1.46 10.85
C ALA A 37 -2.52 0.97 10.28
N ASN A 38 -3.29 0.23 11.09
CA ASN A 38 -4.55 -0.37 10.68
C ASN A 38 -5.66 0.68 10.59
N ALA A 39 -6.03 1.11 9.39
CA ALA A 39 -7.20 1.96 9.12
C ALA A 39 -8.51 1.35 9.65
N HIS A 40 -8.66 0.04 9.51
CA HIS A 40 -9.91 -0.70 9.74
C HIS A 40 -10.18 -1.04 11.21
N ASP A 41 -9.24 -0.79 12.12
CA ASP A 41 -9.51 -0.95 13.57
C ASP A 41 -10.48 0.13 14.10
N LEU A 42 -10.70 1.19 13.32
CA LEU A 42 -11.72 2.20 13.59
C LEU A 42 -13.15 1.68 13.33
N ASP A 43 -13.31 0.62 12.54
CA ASP A 43 -14.61 0.04 12.18
C ASP A 43 -15.17 -0.88 13.29
N ASN A 44 -14.29 -1.39 14.17
CA ASN A 44 -14.70 -2.14 15.37
C ASN A 44 -15.27 -1.23 16.48
N MET A 45 -15.22 0.10 16.33
CA MET A 45 -15.79 1.05 17.29
C MET A 45 -17.28 1.31 17.02
N THR A 46 -18.11 0.29 17.26
CA THR A 46 -19.55 0.37 17.56
C THR A 46 -20.49 0.85 16.45
N GLY A 47 -21.77 0.45 16.53
CA GLY A 47 -22.86 0.73 15.57
C GLY A 47 -23.28 2.20 15.39
N ARG A 48 -22.31 3.12 15.37
CA ARG A 48 -22.44 4.54 15.10
C ARG A 48 -21.37 4.94 14.07
N ALA A 49 -21.62 4.63 12.80
CA ALA A 49 -20.99 5.29 11.66
C ALA A 49 -21.43 6.78 11.57
N GLN A 50 -21.34 7.53 12.67
CA GLN A 50 -22.02 8.81 12.86
C GLN A 50 -21.23 10.05 12.43
N ASP A 51 -20.02 9.92 11.89
CA ASP A 51 -19.44 11.02 11.12
C ASP A 51 -18.32 10.51 10.20
N GLU A 52 -18.61 10.42 8.89
CA GLU A 52 -17.61 10.07 7.87
C GLU A 52 -16.39 11.02 7.95
N ASP A 53 -16.61 12.28 8.33
CA ASP A 53 -15.55 13.27 8.49
C ASP A 53 -14.67 12.96 9.70
N TYR A 54 -15.23 12.44 10.80
CA TYR A 54 -14.45 12.00 11.96
C TYR A 54 -13.53 10.83 11.59
N VAL A 55 -14.06 9.83 10.85
CA VAL A 55 -13.28 8.68 10.38
C VAL A 55 -12.17 9.16 9.46
N LYS A 56 -12.49 9.93 8.42
CA LYS A 56 -11.49 10.49 7.49
C LYS A 56 -10.42 11.33 8.20
N ARG A 57 -10.80 12.12 9.21
CA ARG A 57 -9.83 12.90 10.00
C ARG A 57 -8.84 11.98 10.73
N ASN A 58 -9.32 10.91 11.35
CA ASN A 58 -8.44 9.95 12.04
C ASN A 58 -7.53 9.21 11.06
N LEU A 59 -8.06 8.73 9.93
CA LEU A 59 -7.27 8.09 8.88
C LEU A 59 -6.20 9.05 8.34
N ARG A 60 -6.55 10.32 8.13
CA ARG A 60 -5.61 11.36 7.70
C ARG A 60 -4.48 11.59 8.68
N ASN A 61 -4.79 11.68 9.97
CA ASN A 61 -3.77 11.86 11.01
C ASN A 61 -2.78 10.69 11.03
N ARG A 62 -3.24 9.46 10.82
CA ARG A 62 -2.39 8.28 10.74
C ARG A 62 -1.53 8.27 9.48
N MET A 63 -2.12 8.59 8.33
CA MET A 63 -1.39 8.65 7.06
C MET A 63 -0.33 9.76 7.06
N ASN A 64 -0.60 10.91 7.69
CA ASN A 64 0.38 11.97 7.91
C ASN A 64 1.59 11.52 8.73
N GLY A 65 1.40 10.55 9.64
CA GLY A 65 2.49 9.96 10.42
C GLY A 65 3.25 8.87 9.68
N SER A 66 2.84 8.50 8.46
CA SER A 66 3.44 7.43 7.66
C SER A 66 4.41 7.98 6.64
N SER A 67 5.52 7.29 6.42
CA SER A 67 6.53 7.68 5.41
C SER A 67 6.23 7.09 4.04
N GLN A 68 5.34 6.09 3.98
CA GLN A 68 4.97 5.39 2.75
C GLN A 68 3.60 4.72 2.89
N VAL A 69 3.04 4.32 1.75
CA VAL A 69 1.74 3.64 1.66
C VAL A 69 1.88 2.32 0.93
N LEU A 70 1.26 1.28 1.47
CA LEU A 70 1.09 -0.03 0.82
C LEU A 70 -0.39 -0.23 0.48
N VAL A 71 -0.70 -0.45 -0.79
CA VAL A 71 -2.05 -0.75 -1.27
C VAL A 71 -2.13 -2.22 -1.65
N LEU A 72 -3.02 -2.98 -1.01
CA LEU A 72 -3.34 -4.34 -1.42
C LEU A 72 -4.41 -4.28 -2.51
N ILE A 73 -4.07 -4.79 -3.70
CA ILE A 73 -4.95 -4.75 -4.88
C ILE A 73 -5.50 -6.15 -5.11
N GLY A 74 -6.74 -6.36 -4.66
CA GLY A 74 -7.58 -7.50 -5.00
C GLY A 74 -8.42 -7.26 -6.25
N GLU A 75 -9.31 -8.21 -6.54
CA GLU A 75 -10.13 -8.21 -7.75
C GLU A 75 -11.13 -7.05 -7.79
N LYS A 76 -11.70 -6.70 -6.64
CA LYS A 76 -12.76 -5.69 -6.52
C LYS A 76 -12.24 -4.30 -6.12
N THR A 77 -10.98 -4.16 -5.71
CA THR A 77 -10.42 -2.91 -5.16
C THR A 77 -10.62 -1.71 -6.10
N LYS A 78 -10.51 -1.90 -7.42
CA LYS A 78 -10.74 -0.85 -8.43
C LYS A 78 -12.16 -0.29 -8.46
N ASN A 79 -13.13 -1.00 -7.88
CA ASN A 79 -14.54 -0.63 -7.85
C ASN A 79 -14.94 0.05 -6.53
N LEU A 80 -14.00 0.23 -5.59
CA LEU A 80 -14.27 0.86 -4.29
C LEU A 80 -14.07 2.37 -4.39
N PHE A 81 -15.16 3.13 -4.27
CA PHE A 81 -15.14 4.59 -4.46
C PHE A 81 -15.26 5.42 -3.17
N ARG A 82 -15.47 4.78 -2.01
CA ARG A 82 -15.61 5.47 -0.73
C ARG A 82 -14.25 5.63 -0.04
N PHE A 83 -14.02 4.91 1.06
CA PHE A 83 -12.82 5.06 1.88
C PHE A 83 -11.55 4.67 1.14
N VAL A 84 -11.50 3.50 0.51
CA VAL A 84 -10.29 2.98 -0.16
C VAL A 84 -9.78 3.92 -1.26
N ARG A 85 -10.68 4.45 -2.10
CA ARG A 85 -10.32 5.48 -3.09
C ARG A 85 -9.85 6.76 -2.42
N TRP A 86 -10.59 7.26 -1.44
CA TRP A 86 -10.24 8.49 -0.72
C TRP A 86 -8.87 8.39 -0.03
N GLU A 87 -8.51 7.22 0.52
CA GLU A 87 -7.19 6.98 1.13
C GLU A 87 -6.07 7.04 0.08
N MET A 88 -6.30 6.49 -1.11
CA MET A 88 -5.34 6.59 -2.22
C MET A 88 -5.20 8.04 -2.72
N GLU A 89 -6.31 8.79 -2.80
CA GLU A 89 -6.30 10.23 -3.12
C GLU A 89 -5.47 11.01 -2.09
N LEU A 90 -5.71 10.75 -0.80
CA LEU A 90 -4.96 11.40 0.27
C LEU A 90 -3.46 11.07 0.21
N ALA A 91 -3.10 9.81 -0.07
CA ALA A 91 -1.70 9.41 -0.19
C ALA A 91 -0.98 10.17 -1.31
N LEU A 92 -1.66 10.38 -2.43
CA LEU A 92 -1.16 11.18 -3.56
C LEU A 92 -1.02 12.66 -3.18
N ASP A 93 -2.01 13.23 -2.49
CA ASP A 93 -1.99 14.63 -2.03
C ASP A 93 -0.87 14.90 -1.03
N LEU A 94 -0.56 13.93 -0.17
CA LEU A 94 0.56 13.98 0.77
C LEU A 94 1.91 13.70 0.10
N GLY A 95 1.92 13.33 -1.18
CA GLY A 95 3.14 13.02 -1.93
C GLY A 95 3.88 11.79 -1.39
N LEU A 96 3.16 10.86 -0.76
CA LEU A 96 3.76 9.66 -0.18
C LEU A 96 4.15 8.65 -1.29
N PRO A 97 5.29 7.95 -1.15
CA PRO A 97 5.60 6.81 -1.99
C PRO A 97 4.53 5.72 -1.84
N ILE A 98 3.91 5.31 -2.95
CA ILE A 98 2.89 4.24 -2.97
C ILE A 98 3.50 2.96 -3.55
N ILE A 99 3.28 1.85 -2.84
CA ILE A 99 3.60 0.48 -3.25
C ILE A 99 2.29 -0.26 -3.44
N ALA A 100 2.06 -0.81 -4.63
CA ALA A 100 0.91 -1.62 -4.97
C ALA A 100 1.27 -3.12 -4.92
N ALA A 101 0.74 -3.84 -3.93
CA ALA A 101 0.87 -5.28 -3.85
C ALA A 101 -0.33 -5.97 -4.50
N ASN A 102 -0.11 -6.59 -5.66
CA ASN A 102 -1.15 -7.25 -6.42
C ASN A 102 -1.43 -8.64 -5.84
N LEU A 103 -2.65 -8.86 -5.34
CA LEU A 103 -3.06 -10.12 -4.69
C LEU A 103 -3.16 -11.28 -5.67
N ASN A 104 -3.35 -11.00 -6.96
CA ASN A 104 -3.30 -11.99 -8.04
C ASN A 104 -1.87 -12.46 -8.38
N GLY A 105 -0.84 -11.90 -7.73
CA GLY A 105 0.56 -12.28 -7.94
C GLY A 105 1.24 -11.62 -9.14
N SER A 106 0.60 -10.64 -9.79
CA SER A 106 1.23 -9.87 -10.87
C SER A 106 2.43 -9.06 -10.35
N ARG A 107 3.52 -9.04 -11.13
CA ARG A 107 4.73 -8.24 -10.86
C ARG A 107 4.63 -6.82 -11.44
N GLN A 108 3.57 -6.51 -12.17
CA GLN A 108 3.38 -5.26 -12.91
C GLN A 108 1.98 -4.72 -12.69
N GLN A 109 1.72 -3.49 -13.15
CA GLN A 109 0.37 -2.97 -13.21
C GLN A 109 -0.50 -3.81 -14.14
N ASP A 110 -1.73 -4.10 -13.71
CA ASP A 110 -2.71 -4.85 -14.51
C ASP A 110 -4.12 -4.21 -14.43
N VAL A 111 -5.10 -4.93 -14.98
CA VAL A 111 -6.50 -4.49 -15.07
C VAL A 111 -7.21 -4.35 -13.72
N SER A 112 -6.64 -4.86 -12.63
CA SER A 112 -7.17 -4.73 -11.27
C SER A 112 -6.69 -3.44 -10.60
N CYS A 113 -5.71 -2.74 -11.16
CA CYS A 113 -5.21 -1.48 -10.64
C CYS A 113 -6.32 -0.39 -10.59
N PRO A 114 -6.59 0.18 -9.40
CA PRO A 114 -7.54 1.27 -9.24
C PRO A 114 -7.22 2.46 -10.15
N PRO A 115 -8.21 3.03 -10.87
CA PRO A 115 -7.98 4.14 -11.81
C PRO A 115 -7.27 5.34 -11.20
N ILE A 116 -7.46 5.61 -9.90
CA ILE A 116 -6.90 6.78 -9.22
C ILE A 116 -5.36 6.77 -9.15
N ILE A 117 -4.75 5.59 -9.08
CA ILE A 117 -3.28 5.41 -9.01
C ILE A 117 -2.68 4.86 -10.31
N ARG A 118 -3.49 4.50 -11.30
CA ARG A 118 -3.08 3.83 -12.54
C ARG A 118 -2.04 4.59 -13.36
N ASP A 119 -2.20 5.91 -13.43
CA ASP A 119 -1.33 6.79 -14.21
C ASP A 119 -0.37 7.59 -13.30
N LYS A 120 -0.07 7.04 -12.12
CA LYS A 120 0.79 7.67 -11.10
C LYS A 120 2.07 6.86 -10.89
N CYS A 121 3.06 7.50 -10.29
CA CYS A 121 4.34 6.87 -9.97
C CYS A 121 4.21 5.91 -8.79
N VAL A 122 3.70 4.72 -9.08
CA VAL A 122 3.47 3.63 -8.11
C VAL A 122 4.28 2.41 -8.51
N VAL A 123 4.96 1.78 -7.56
CA VAL A 123 5.65 0.51 -7.83
C VAL A 123 4.70 -0.66 -7.59
N HIS A 124 4.57 -1.55 -8.59
CA HIS A 124 3.79 -2.76 -8.49
C HIS A 124 4.68 -3.96 -8.13
N VAL A 125 4.19 -4.78 -7.20
CA VAL A 125 4.84 -6.01 -6.76
C VAL A 125 3.83 -7.14 -6.57
N PRO A 126 4.25 -8.40 -6.72
CA PRO A 126 3.37 -9.52 -6.39
C PRO A 126 3.16 -9.58 -4.88
N PHE A 127 1.99 -10.07 -4.44
CA PHE A 127 1.73 -10.33 -3.02
C PHE A 127 2.56 -11.52 -2.48
N LYS A 128 3.86 -11.26 -2.28
CA LYS A 128 4.87 -12.18 -1.76
C LYS A 128 5.71 -11.43 -0.74
N MET A 129 5.93 -12.04 0.42
CA MET A 129 6.65 -11.43 1.55
C MET A 129 7.98 -10.79 1.14
N LYS A 130 8.84 -11.53 0.43
CA LYS A 130 10.16 -11.02 0.01
C LYS A 130 10.06 -9.84 -0.96
N ALA A 131 9.09 -9.86 -1.87
CA ALA A 131 8.88 -8.77 -2.82
C ALA A 131 8.36 -7.50 -2.11
N ILE A 132 7.38 -7.65 -1.22
CA ILE A 132 6.83 -6.53 -0.44
C ILE A 132 7.90 -5.97 0.50
N LYS A 133 8.65 -6.81 1.21
CA LYS A 133 9.76 -6.38 2.08
C LYS A 133 10.83 -5.62 1.30
N HIS A 134 11.20 -6.11 0.12
CA HIS A 134 12.13 -5.40 -0.77
C HIS A 134 11.56 -4.04 -1.19
N ALA A 135 10.30 -3.98 -1.59
CA ALA A 135 9.68 -2.73 -2.00
C ALA A 135 9.62 -1.71 -0.86
N LEU A 136 9.22 -2.14 0.33
CA LEU A 136 9.12 -1.25 1.49
C LEU A 136 10.48 -0.66 1.87
N ALA A 137 11.56 -1.44 1.75
CA ALA A 137 12.90 -1.00 2.10
C ALA A 137 13.55 -0.07 1.06
N ASN A 138 13.21 -0.20 -0.23
CA ASN A 138 13.93 0.50 -1.31
C ASN A 138 13.11 1.61 -1.96
N TRP A 139 11.81 1.37 -2.19
CA TRP A 139 10.97 2.25 -2.98
C TRP A 139 10.86 3.69 -2.46
N PRO A 140 10.71 3.95 -1.15
CA PRO A 140 10.63 5.34 -0.66
C PRO A 140 11.86 6.16 -1.08
N SER A 141 13.06 5.60 -0.90
CA SER A 141 14.31 6.25 -1.28
C SER A 141 14.43 6.44 -2.80
N GLU A 142 13.95 5.49 -3.61
CA GLU A 142 13.93 5.60 -5.06
C GLU A 142 12.96 6.70 -5.50
N PHE A 143 11.74 6.67 -4.99
CA PHE A 143 10.69 7.65 -5.27
C PHE A 143 11.14 9.08 -4.98
N HIS A 144 11.79 9.33 -3.83
CA HIS A 144 12.30 10.65 -3.48
C HIS A 144 13.46 11.13 -4.36
N ARG A 145 14.20 10.21 -4.99
CA ARG A 145 15.27 10.54 -5.95
C ARG A 145 14.76 10.83 -7.36
N LEU A 146 13.54 10.41 -7.70
CA LEU A 146 12.94 10.69 -9.01
C LEU A 146 12.59 12.17 -9.17
N SER A 147 12.95 12.73 -10.32
CA SER A 147 12.45 14.04 -10.77
C SER A 147 10.97 14.01 -11.11
N ASN A 148 10.34 15.18 -11.20
CA ASN A 148 8.92 15.30 -11.60
C ASN A 148 8.66 14.68 -12.98
N ALA A 149 9.60 14.82 -13.92
CA ALA A 149 9.49 14.19 -15.24
C ALA A 149 9.46 12.66 -15.13
N GLN A 150 10.37 12.08 -14.36
CA GLN A 150 10.41 10.63 -14.14
C GLN A 150 9.18 10.11 -13.38
N ARG A 151 8.62 10.89 -12.45
CA ARG A 151 7.35 10.53 -11.80
C ARG A 151 6.17 10.60 -12.80
N GLY A 152 6.30 11.36 -13.88
CA GLY A 152 5.34 11.42 -14.98
C GLY A 152 5.32 10.19 -15.88
N ASP A 153 6.34 9.32 -15.82
CA ASP A 153 6.39 8.08 -16.63
C ASP A 153 5.35 7.02 -16.20
N GLY A 154 4.64 7.26 -15.08
CA GLY A 154 3.60 6.38 -14.57
C GLY A 154 4.13 5.22 -13.74
N ALA A 155 3.45 4.07 -13.86
CA ALA A 155 3.70 2.90 -13.02
C ALA A 155 5.11 2.32 -13.20
N ARG A 156 5.62 1.71 -12.13
CA ARG A 156 6.97 1.13 -12.03
C ARG A 156 6.87 -0.34 -11.60
N SER A 157 7.89 -1.12 -11.94
CA SER A 157 8.03 -2.51 -11.51
C SER A 157 9.51 -2.86 -11.39
N TYR A 158 9.84 -3.83 -10.54
CA TYR A 158 11.21 -4.34 -10.47
C TYR A 158 11.51 -5.27 -11.65
N GLY A 159 12.79 -5.34 -12.03
CA GLY A 159 13.26 -6.23 -13.09
C GLY A 159 13.31 -7.70 -12.67
N GLU A 160 13.42 -8.60 -13.63
CA GLU A 160 13.53 -10.04 -13.38
C GLU A 160 14.71 -10.43 -12.49
N SER A 161 15.84 -9.72 -12.62
CA SER A 161 17.03 -9.94 -11.78
C SER A 161 16.71 -9.78 -10.30
N THR A 162 15.96 -8.74 -9.93
CA THR A 162 15.55 -8.49 -8.55
C THR A 162 14.73 -9.66 -8.00
N TYR A 163 13.76 -10.16 -8.78
CA TYR A 163 12.95 -11.30 -8.33
C TYR A 163 13.76 -12.59 -8.23
N ARG A 164 14.69 -12.82 -9.18
CA ARG A 164 15.60 -13.96 -9.12
C ARG A 164 16.49 -13.93 -7.87
N ASP A 165 17.02 -12.76 -7.50
CA ASP A 165 17.85 -12.58 -6.31
C ASP A 165 17.05 -12.77 -5.01
N LEU A 166 15.75 -12.46 -5.04
CA LEU A 166 14.80 -12.77 -3.95
C LEU A 166 14.39 -14.25 -3.94
N GLY A 167 14.72 -15.03 -4.98
CA GLY A 167 14.31 -16.42 -5.17
C GLY A 167 12.81 -16.55 -5.49
N LEU A 168 12.27 -15.66 -6.33
CA LEU A 168 10.86 -15.57 -6.73
C LEU A 168 10.61 -15.70 -8.22
#